data_AF-A0A124FZL5-F1
#
_entry.id   AF-A0A124FZL5-F1
#
_cell.length_a   1.000
_cell.length_b   1.000
_cell.length_c   1.000
_cell.angle_alpha   90.00
_cell.angle_beta   90.00
_cell.angle_gamma   90.00
#
_symmetry.space_group_name_H-M   'P 1'
#
loop_
_entity.id
_entity.type
_entity.pdbx_description
1 polymer ?
#
loop_
_entity_poly.entity_id
_entity_poly.type
_entity_poly.pdbx_seq_one_letter_code
_entity_poly.pdbx_strand_id
1 'polypeptide(L)'
;WIQYNDYFEQHWITINKGVWDKLPADIQAALQEAANEASAIRWGQVETEDADYRKVLKEEFGWDIVMLTDEELDACASKVRREVWPKMKELLGEELYTEVRLNSMLD
;
A
#
# COMPACT_ATOMS: atom_id res chain seq x y z
N TRP A 1 14.58 12.69 8.44
CA TRP A 1 13.87 11.50 7.90
C TRP A 1 13.84 11.61 6.39
N ILE A 2 14.08 10.51 5.69
CA ILE A 2 14.14 10.46 4.22
C ILE A 2 12.85 9.81 3.73
N GLN A 3 12.14 10.44 2.80
CA GLN A 3 10.97 9.85 2.15
C GLN A 3 11.41 9.11 0.88
N TYR A 4 11.56 7.78 0.95
CA TYR A 4 12.08 6.94 -0.13
C TYR A 4 11.14 5.80 -0.54
N ASN A 5 9.84 5.91 -0.22
CA ASN A 5 8.75 5.00 -0.61
C ASN A 5 9.09 3.51 -0.43
N ASP A 6 9.51 3.12 0.77
CA ASP A 6 10.07 1.81 1.07
C ASP A 6 9.05 0.73 1.42
N TYR A 7 7.84 1.13 1.79
CA TYR A 7 6.73 0.21 1.98
C TYR A 7 5.38 0.87 1.64
N PHE A 8 4.41 0.02 1.32
CA PHE A 8 3.00 0.39 1.22
C PHE A 8 2.23 -0.42 2.26
N GLU A 9 1.53 0.26 3.16
CA GLU A 9 0.68 -0.38 4.17
C GLU A 9 -0.79 -0.23 3.80
N GLN A 10 -1.39 -1.39 3.53
CA GLN A 10 -2.82 -1.53 3.34
C GLN A 10 -3.47 -2.05 4.62
N HIS A 11 -4.67 -1.57 4.89
CA HIS A 11 -5.52 -2.08 5.95
C HIS A 11 -6.65 -2.90 5.34
N TRP A 12 -7.02 -3.99 6.01
CA TRP A 12 -8.12 -4.85 5.59
C TRP A 12 -9.31 -4.69 6.53
N ILE A 13 -10.50 -4.55 5.95
CA ILE A 13 -11.75 -4.75 6.69
C ILE A 13 -12.05 -6.25 6.64
N THR A 14 -11.97 -6.90 7.79
CA THR A 14 -12.13 -8.37 7.89
C THR A 14 -13.25 -8.76 8.82
N ILE A 15 -13.96 -9.84 8.48
CA ILE A 15 -14.99 -10.46 9.31
C ILE A 15 -14.72 -11.96 9.44
N ASN A 16 -15.08 -12.55 10.58
CA ASN A 16 -15.00 -13.99 10.75
C ASN A 16 -15.86 -14.71 9.69
N LYS A 17 -15.26 -15.64 8.93
CA LYS A 17 -15.95 -16.35 7.86
C LYS A 17 -17.21 -17.10 8.31
N GLY A 18 -17.17 -17.76 9.46
CA GLY A 18 -18.33 -18.50 9.99
C GLY A 18 -19.47 -17.60 10.46
N VAL A 19 -19.18 -16.34 10.81
CA VAL A 19 -20.20 -15.31 11.07
C VAL A 19 -20.75 -14.80 9.74
N TRP A 20 -19.88 -14.45 8.80
CA TRP A 20 -20.25 -13.98 7.47
C TRP A 20 -21.20 -14.93 6.75
N ASP A 21 -20.85 -16.21 6.70
CA ASP A 21 -21.63 -17.24 5.98
C ASP A 21 -23.04 -17.45 6.57
N LYS A 22 -23.31 -16.96 7.79
CA LYS A 22 -24.64 -17.02 8.44
C LYS A 22 -25.49 -15.78 8.20
N LEU A 23 -24.92 -14.71 7.65
CA LEU A 23 -25.65 -13.49 7.36
C LEU A 23 -26.57 -13.70 6.14
N PRO A 24 -27.76 -13.08 6.13
CA PRO A 24 -28.59 -12.99 4.93
C PRO A 24 -27.83 -12.35 3.75
N ALA A 25 -28.15 -12.75 2.52
CA ALA A 25 -27.42 -12.32 1.33
C ALA A 25 -27.50 -10.79 1.08
N ASP A 26 -28.62 -10.17 1.41
CA ASP A 26 -28.80 -8.71 1.36
C ASP A 26 -27.90 -7.99 2.38
N ILE A 27 -27.73 -8.56 3.58
CA ILE A 27 -26.82 -8.02 4.59
C ILE A 27 -25.36 -8.20 4.19
N GLN A 28 -24.99 -9.36 3.62
CA GLN A 28 -23.65 -9.55 3.05
C GLN A 28 -23.35 -8.50 1.98
N ALA A 29 -24.29 -8.27 1.05
CA ALA A 29 -24.12 -7.28 0.01
C ALA A 29 -23.92 -5.86 0.58
N ALA A 30 -24.80 -5.44 1.50
CA ALA A 30 -24.71 -4.12 2.13
C ALA A 30 -23.39 -3.91 2.90
N LEU A 31 -22.91 -4.92 3.63
CA LEU A 31 -21.63 -4.84 4.32
C LEU A 31 -20.44 -4.76 3.36
N GLN A 32 -20.48 -5.52 2.26
CA GLN A 32 -19.43 -5.47 1.25
C GLN A 32 -19.39 -4.12 0.54
N GLU A 33 -20.56 -3.56 0.20
CA GLU A 33 -20.69 -2.23 -0.40
C GLU A 33 -20.10 -1.16 0.53
N ALA A 34 -20.53 -1.13 1.80
CA ALA A 34 -20.01 -0.17 2.78
C ALA A 34 -18.49 -0.30 3.01
N ALA A 35 -17.96 -1.52 3.04
CA ALA A 35 -16.52 -1.75 3.16
C ALA A 35 -15.73 -1.24 1.94
N ASN A 36 -16.28 -1.43 0.73
CA ASN A 36 -15.69 -0.91 -0.51
C ASN A 36 -15.71 0.62 -0.54
N GLU A 37 -16.84 1.24 -0.16
CA GLU A 37 -16.98 2.69 -0.09
C GLU A 37 -15.99 3.30 0.92
N ALA A 38 -15.92 2.74 2.14
CA ALA A 38 -14.97 3.19 3.15
C ALA A 38 -13.52 3.10 2.65
N SER A 39 -13.17 2.02 1.95
CA SER A 39 -11.84 1.84 1.37
C SER A 39 -11.55 2.85 0.26
N ALA A 40 -12.52 3.13 -0.60
CA ALA A 40 -12.38 4.13 -1.69
C ALA A 40 -12.22 5.55 -1.14
N ILE A 41 -12.99 5.92 -0.11
CA ILE A 41 -12.85 7.21 0.59
C ILE A 41 -11.44 7.32 1.17
N ARG A 42 -10.97 6.26 1.82
CA ARG A 42 -9.62 6.24 2.42
C ARG A 42 -8.53 6.44 1.37
N TRP A 43 -8.64 5.76 0.22
CA TRP A 43 -7.69 5.91 -0.88
C TRP A 43 -7.58 7.36 -1.38
N GLY A 44 -8.70 8.08 -1.46
CA GLY A 44 -8.71 9.49 -1.85
C GLY A 44 -8.02 10.44 -0.87
N GLN A 45 -7.73 10.01 0.36
CA GLN A 45 -7.13 10.84 1.41
C GLN A 45 -5.63 10.60 1.59
N VAL A 46 -5.08 9.50 1.05
CA VAL A 46 -3.72 9.03 1.35
C VAL A 46 -2.67 10.11 1.07
N GLU A 47 -2.68 10.70 -0.13
CA GLU A 47 -1.68 11.69 -0.54
C GLU A 47 -1.76 12.98 0.30
N THR A 48 -2.98 13.44 0.60
CA THR A 48 -3.19 14.64 1.41
C THR A 48 -2.69 14.43 2.83
N GLU A 49 -3.04 13.30 3.45
CA GLU A 49 -2.62 13.02 4.83
C GLU A 49 -1.12 12.77 4.95
N ASP A 50 -0.51 12.09 4.00
CA ASP A 50 0.94 11.92 3.94
C ASP A 50 1.66 13.30 3.88
N ALA A 51 1.12 14.24 3.10
CA ALA A 51 1.63 15.61 3.07
C ALA A 51 1.41 16.37 4.41
N ASP A 52 0.22 16.25 4.99
CA ASP A 52 -0.14 16.92 6.25
C ASP A 52 0.70 16.42 7.43
N TYR A 53 0.92 15.10 7.56
CA TYR A 53 1.73 14.56 8.64
C TYR A 53 3.21 14.91 8.47
N ARG A 54 3.75 14.94 7.24
CA ARG A 54 5.10 15.49 7.01
C ARG A 54 5.20 16.95 7.46
N LYS A 55 4.17 17.75 7.21
CA LYS A 55 4.11 19.14 7.66
C LYS A 55 4.12 19.23 9.19
N VAL A 56 3.32 18.43 9.89
CA VAL A 56 3.33 18.34 11.36
C VAL A 56 4.71 17.97 11.89
N LEU A 57 5.35 16.94 11.33
CA LEU A 57 6.70 16.52 11.73
C LEU A 57 7.73 17.66 11.58
N LYS A 58 7.63 18.43 10.50
CA LYS A 58 8.52 19.56 10.25
C LYS A 58 8.23 20.75 11.17
N GLU A 59 6.98 21.18 11.25
CA GLU A 59 6.59 22.44 11.89
C GLU A 59 6.49 22.32 13.42
N GLU A 60 5.96 21.21 13.93
CA GLU A 60 5.74 21.02 15.36
C GLU A 60 6.90 20.30 16.05
N PHE A 61 7.55 19.37 15.35
CA PHE A 61 8.61 18.55 15.91
C PHE A 61 10.03 18.92 15.41
N GLY A 62 10.13 19.86 14.47
CA GLY A 62 11.42 20.35 13.97
C GLY A 62 12.22 19.31 13.18
N TRP A 63 11.55 18.34 12.55
CA TRP A 63 12.24 17.32 11.76
C TRP A 63 12.75 17.88 10.42
N ASP A 64 13.98 17.51 10.07
CA ASP A 64 14.48 17.66 8.71
C ASP A 64 13.94 16.52 7.84
N ILE A 65 13.03 16.87 6.93
CA ILE A 65 12.41 15.95 5.97
C ILE A 65 13.10 16.09 4.62
N VAL A 66 13.74 15.02 4.15
CA VAL A 66 14.39 14.95 2.83
C VAL A 66 13.45 14.26 1.86
N MET A 67 12.96 15.01 0.88
CA MET A 67 12.20 14.48 -0.25
C MET A 67 13.16 14.11 -1.37
N LEU A 68 13.10 12.87 -1.84
CA LEU A 68 13.86 12.42 -3.00
C LEU A 68 13.21 12.89 -4.30
N THR A 69 14.01 13.08 -5.36
CA THR A 69 13.47 13.29 -6.71
C THR A 69 12.95 11.99 -7.30
N ASP A 70 12.17 12.08 -8.38
CA ASP A 70 11.67 10.91 -9.11
C ASP A 70 12.83 10.01 -9.57
N GLU A 71 13.94 10.59 -10.05
CA GLU A 71 15.12 9.84 -10.46
C GLU A 71 15.80 9.10 -9.30
N GLU A 72 15.83 9.71 -8.12
CA GLU A 72 16.39 9.10 -6.91
C GLU A 72 15.49 7.97 -6.38
N LEU A 73 14.16 8.15 -6.43
CA LEU A 73 13.18 7.12 -6.11
C LEU A 73 13.27 5.94 -7.09
N ASP A 74 13.40 6.21 -8.38
CA ASP A 74 13.57 5.19 -9.41
C ASP A 74 14.88 4.40 -9.24
N ALA A 75 15.95 5.06 -8.82
CA ALA A 75 17.20 4.39 -8.49
C ALA A 75 17.02 3.43 -7.31
N CYS A 76 16.27 3.83 -6.28
CA CYS A 76 15.91 2.97 -5.15
C CYS A 76 15.08 1.77 -5.60
N ALA A 77 13.98 2.01 -6.32
CA ALA A 77 13.08 0.97 -6.82
C ALA A 77 13.81 -0.03 -7.74
N SER A 78 14.64 0.46 -8.66
CA SER A 78 15.42 -0.35 -9.59
C SER A 78 16.39 -1.29 -8.86
N LYS A 79 17.05 -0.81 -7.81
CA LYS A 79 17.93 -1.63 -6.99
C LYS A 79 17.17 -2.72 -6.25
N VAL A 80 16.04 -2.38 -5.62
CA VAL A 80 15.20 -3.33 -4.88
C VAL A 80 14.61 -4.41 -5.79
N ARG A 81 14.06 -4.03 -6.96
CA ARG A 81 13.53 -4.96 -7.97
C ARG A 81 14.60 -5.92 -8.50
N ARG A 82 15.86 -5.46 -8.60
CA ARG A 82 16.99 -6.28 -9.06
C ARG A 82 17.54 -7.22 -7.98
N GLU A 83 17.71 -6.73 -6.75
CA GLU A 83 18.51 -7.42 -5.73
C GLU A 83 17.66 -8.10 -4.63
N VAL A 84 16.47 -7.58 -4.35
CA VAL A 84 15.62 -8.06 -3.24
C VAL A 84 14.50 -8.93 -3.77
N TRP A 85 13.76 -8.47 -4.79
CA TRP A 85 12.59 -9.19 -5.32
C TRP A 85 12.87 -10.63 -5.75
N PRO A 86 14.00 -10.97 -6.42
CA PRO A 86 14.28 -12.36 -6.77
C PRO A 86 14.33 -13.30 -5.57
N LYS A 87 14.64 -12.80 -4.37
CA LYS A 87 14.63 -13.59 -3.13
C LYS A 87 13.22 -13.95 -2.67
N MET A 88 12.20 -13.18 -3.08
CA MET A 88 10.80 -13.45 -2.74
C MET A 88 10.20 -14.59 -3.57
N LYS A 89 10.86 -15.00 -4.66
CA LYS A 89 10.36 -16.05 -5.55
C LYS A 89 10.11 -17.37 -4.84
N GLU A 90 10.96 -17.72 -3.87
CA GLU A 90 10.79 -18.92 -3.06
C GLU A 90 9.52 -18.86 -2.19
N LEU A 91 9.18 -17.69 -1.64
CA LEU A 91 8.01 -17.50 -0.80
C LEU A 91 6.71 -17.40 -1.60
N LEU A 92 6.74 -16.73 -2.75
CA LEU A 92 5.55 -16.43 -3.56
C LEU A 92 5.20 -17.56 -4.53
N GLY A 93 6.18 -18.39 -4.92
CA GLY A 93 6.05 -19.30 -6.05
C GLY A 93 6.18 -18.59 -7.40
N GLU A 94 6.41 -19.37 -8.46
CA GLU A 94 6.70 -18.85 -9.82
C GLU A 94 5.58 -17.97 -10.38
N GLU A 95 4.34 -18.42 -10.26
CA GLU A 95 3.17 -17.80 -10.87
C GLU A 95 2.94 -16.39 -10.32
N LEU A 96 2.73 -16.28 -9.00
CA LEU A 96 2.51 -15.00 -8.32
C LEU A 96 3.73 -14.08 -8.43
N TYR A 97 4.95 -14.62 -8.31
CA TYR A 97 6.17 -13.84 -8.51
C TYR A 97 6.22 -13.20 -9.90
N THR A 98 5.90 -13.98 -10.95
CA THR A 98 5.94 -13.51 -12.33
C THR A 98 4.88 -12.44 -12.58
N GLU A 99 3.65 -12.67 -12.09
CA GLU A 99 2.55 -11.71 -12.23
C GLU A 99 2.88 -10.37 -11.56
N VAL A 100 3.31 -10.41 -10.30
CA VAL A 100 3.68 -9.19 -9.56
C VAL A 100 4.88 -8.50 -10.22
N ARG A 101 5.88 -9.27 -10.68
CA ARG A 101 7.05 -8.72 -11.35
C ARG A 101 6.69 -8.02 -12.66
N LEU A 102 5.83 -8.60 -13.49
CA LEU A 102 5.41 -7.99 -14.75
C LEU A 102 4.64 -6.68 -14.51
N ASN A 103 3.69 -6.69 -13.56
CA ASN A 103 2.94 -5.48 -13.23
C ASN A 103 3.81 -4.39 -12.59
N SER A 104 4.85 -4.75 -11.83
CA SER A 104 5.81 -3.78 -11.27
C SER A 104 6.72 -3.09 -12.31
N MET A 105 6.67 -3.53 -13.57
CA MET A 105 7.44 -2.98 -14.70
C MET A 105 6.57 -2.18 -15.66
N LEU A 106 5.26 -2.14 -15.43
CA LEU A 106 4.35 -1.26 -16.15
C LEU A 106 4.32 0.05 -15.37
N ASP A 107 4.68 1.14 -16.04
CA ASP A 107 4.71 2.50 -15.48
C ASP A 107 3.34 2.92 -14.93
#